data_AF-S4RS81-F1
#
_entry.id   AF-S4RS81-F1
#
_cell.length_a   1.000
_cell.length_b   1.000
_cell.length_c   1.000
_cell.angle_alpha   90.00
_cell.angle_beta   90.00
_cell.angle_gamma   90.00
#
_symmetry.space_group_name_H-M   'P 1'
#
loop_
_entity.id
_entity.type
_entity.pdbx_description
1 polymer ?
#
loop_
_entity_poly.entity_id
_entity_poly.type
_entity_poly.pdbx_seq_one_letter_code
_entity_poly.pdbx_strand_id
1 'polypeptide(L)'
;NTMADTVLGAIKEAGFHIAMQKEVILTEEQAREFYREHEGQDYFGTLVKHMTRGPSLMLVLNREDAVEEWRRLMGPADPDVARKTAPESLRARFARSLLENALHGASNLHHAQENIHLLFGDISFS
;
A
#
# COMPACT_ATOMS: atom_id res chain seq x y z
N ASN A 1 19.85 -7.32 0.86
CA ASN A 1 18.79 -6.79 -0.02
C ASN A 1 17.48 -7.47 0.30
N THR A 2 16.63 -6.77 1.03
CA THR A 2 15.26 -7.20 1.29
C THR A 2 14.34 -6.72 0.15
N MET A 3 13.12 -7.28 0.08
CA MET A 3 12.07 -6.78 -0.81
C MET A 3 11.78 -5.30 -0.53
N ALA A 4 11.75 -4.90 0.75
CA ALA A 4 11.50 -3.53 1.18
C ALA A 4 12.55 -2.56 0.61
N ASP A 5 13.84 -2.89 0.67
CA ASP A 5 14.90 -2.04 0.10
C ASP A 5 14.70 -1.81 -1.41
N THR A 6 14.27 -2.84 -2.12
CA THR A 6 14.03 -2.77 -3.57
C THR A 6 12.83 -1.90 -3.89
N VAL A 7 11.75 -2.01 -3.12
CA VAL A 7 10.55 -1.16 -3.27
C VAL A 7 10.88 0.30 -2.95
N LEU A 8 11.63 0.57 -1.88
CA LEU A 8 12.06 1.91 -1.51
C LEU A 8 12.97 2.55 -2.58
N GLY A 9 13.84 1.75 -3.21
CA GLY A 9 14.61 2.18 -4.38
C GLY A 9 13.71 2.59 -5.54
N ALA A 10 12.76 1.74 -5.92
CA ALA A 10 11.83 2.01 -7.01
C ALA A 10 10.95 3.26 -6.75
N ILE A 11 10.53 3.48 -5.50
CA ILE A 11 9.79 4.69 -5.09
C ILE A 11 10.63 5.95 -5.36
N LYS A 12 11.91 5.94 -4.96
CA LYS A 12 12.82 7.08 -5.19
C LYS A 12 13.12 7.31 -6.67
N GLU A 13 13.37 6.24 -7.42
CA GLU A 13 13.61 6.30 -8.87
C GLU A 13 12.39 6.83 -9.62
N ALA A 14 11.19 6.51 -9.15
CA ALA A 14 9.94 7.08 -9.64
C ALA A 14 9.67 8.52 -9.14
N GLY A 15 10.64 9.19 -8.53
CA GLY A 15 10.54 10.61 -8.17
C GLY A 15 9.62 10.93 -6.99
N PHE A 16 9.22 9.93 -6.20
CA PHE A 16 8.50 10.19 -4.96
C PHE A 16 9.44 10.67 -3.85
N HIS A 17 8.97 11.63 -3.08
CA HIS A 17 9.52 11.95 -1.77
C HIS A 17 8.79 11.14 -0.69
N ILE A 18 9.52 10.46 0.18
CA ILE A 18 8.95 9.78 1.35
C ILE A 18 8.89 10.80 2.49
N ALA A 19 7.72 11.39 2.70
CA ALA A 19 7.51 12.42 3.72
C ALA A 19 7.53 11.82 5.13
N MET A 20 6.98 10.62 5.30
CA MET A 20 7.00 9.87 6.55
C MET A 20 7.11 8.37 6.28
N GLN A 21 7.70 7.65 7.22
CA GLN A 21 7.69 6.19 7.24
C GLN A 21 7.66 5.66 8.67
N LYS A 22 6.98 4.53 8.91
CA LYS A 22 7.08 3.78 10.16
C LYS A 22 6.69 2.32 9.97
N GLU A 23 7.28 1.45 10.77
CA GLU A 23 6.84 0.07 10.90
C GLU A 23 5.69 -0.01 11.91
N VAL A 24 4.60 -0.68 11.53
CA VAL A 24 3.39 -0.82 12.36
C VAL A 24 2.90 -2.25 12.29
N ILE A 25 2.58 -2.83 13.44
CA ILE A 25 1.70 -3.99 13.52
C ILE A 25 0.30 -3.43 13.75
N LEU A 26 -0.59 -3.58 12.76
CA LEU A 26 -1.96 -3.08 12.86
C LEU A 26 -2.72 -3.88 13.91
N THR A 27 -3.50 -3.19 14.75
CA THR A 27 -4.54 -3.86 15.53
C THR A 27 -5.67 -4.32 14.61
N GLU A 28 -6.51 -5.26 15.06
CA GLU A 28 -7.69 -5.68 14.30
C GLU A 28 -8.64 -4.50 14.03
N GLU A 29 -8.83 -3.63 15.01
CA GLU A 29 -9.63 -2.41 14.88
C GLU A 29 -9.07 -1.47 13.79
N GLN A 30 -7.76 -1.18 13.84
CA GLN A 30 -7.11 -0.34 12.83
C GLN A 30 -7.19 -0.97 11.44
N ALA A 31 -6.98 -2.28 11.31
CA ALA A 31 -7.08 -2.96 10.03
C ALA A 31 -8.51 -2.96 9.47
N ARG A 32 -9.52 -3.13 10.32
CA ARG A 32 -10.93 -3.04 9.90
C ARG A 32 -11.29 -1.64 9.41
N GLU A 33 -10.88 -0.61 10.14
CA GLU A 33 -11.12 0.78 9.75
C GLU A 33 -10.38 1.13 8.44
N PHE A 34 -9.11 0.73 8.33
CA PHE A 34 -8.29 0.95 7.14
C PHE A 34 -8.87 0.27 5.88
N TYR A 35 -9.55 -0.87 6.04
CA TYR A 35 -10.16 -1.62 4.95
C TYR A 35 -11.70 -1.55 4.94
N ARG A 36 -12.29 -0.53 5.58
CA ARG A 36 -13.74 -0.37 5.76
C ARG A 36 -14.54 -0.47 4.45
N GLU A 37 -13.98 -0.03 3.32
CA GLU A 37 -14.62 -0.16 2.01
C GLU A 37 -14.89 -1.60 1.56
N HIS A 38 -14.18 -2.57 2.15
CA HIS A 38 -14.36 -3.98 1.88
C HIS A 38 -15.26 -4.67 2.92
N GLU A 39 -15.87 -3.93 3.84
CA GLU A 39 -16.82 -4.49 4.78
C GLU A 39 -18.01 -5.13 4.06
N GLY A 40 -18.45 -6.28 4.55
CA GLY A 40 -19.50 -7.09 3.91
C GLY A 40 -19.02 -7.99 2.77
N GLN A 41 -17.76 -7.90 2.35
CA GLN A 41 -17.19 -8.86 1.40
C GLN A 41 -16.79 -10.16 2.11
N ASP A 42 -17.02 -11.32 1.47
CA ASP A 42 -16.70 -12.64 2.04
C ASP A 42 -15.23 -12.78 2.45
N TYR A 43 -14.32 -12.07 1.77
CA TYR A 43 -12.89 -12.11 2.03
C TYR A 43 -12.42 -11.13 3.12
N PHE A 44 -13.27 -10.24 3.62
CA PHE A 44 -12.89 -9.14 4.53
C PHE A 44 -12.20 -9.65 5.80
N GLY A 45 -12.75 -10.68 6.44
CA GLY A 45 -12.15 -11.27 7.64
C GLY A 45 -10.76 -11.85 7.39
N THR A 46 -10.55 -12.47 6.23
CA THR A 46 -9.24 -12.99 5.81
C THR A 46 -8.25 -11.87 5.54
N LEU A 47 -8.69 -10.77 4.91
CA LEU A 47 -7.88 -9.58 4.67
C LEU A 47 -7.41 -8.94 5.99
N VAL A 48 -8.35 -8.71 6.92
CA VAL A 48 -8.03 -8.17 8.25
C VAL A 48 -7.02 -9.06 8.97
N LYS A 49 -7.27 -10.38 9.02
CA LYS A 49 -6.34 -11.34 9.63
C LYS A 49 -4.98 -11.36 8.95
N HIS A 50 -4.92 -11.18 7.63
CA HIS A 50 -3.66 -11.11 6.90
C HIS A 50 -2.84 -9.89 7.34
N MET A 51 -3.49 -8.73 7.42
CA MET A 51 -2.84 -7.44 7.68
C MET A 51 -2.42 -7.24 9.14
N THR A 52 -2.98 -8.00 10.08
CA THR A 52 -2.62 -7.95 11.51
C THR A 52 -1.60 -9.01 11.93
N ARG A 53 -1.18 -9.90 11.02
CA ARG A 53 -0.28 -11.04 11.35
C ARG A 53 1.16 -10.64 11.65
N GLY A 54 1.59 -9.44 11.27
CA GLY A 54 2.96 -9.01 11.40
C GLY A 54 3.16 -7.54 11.04
N PRO A 55 4.41 -7.07 11.10
CA PRO A 55 4.74 -5.68 10.82
C PRO A 55 4.51 -5.35 9.34
N SER A 56 4.01 -4.15 9.10
CA SER A 56 3.90 -3.51 7.79
C SER A 56 4.70 -2.21 7.81
N LEU A 57 5.45 -1.94 6.74
CA LEU A 57 6.10 -0.64 6.54
C LEU A 57 5.10 0.34 5.91
N MET A 58 4.64 1.32 6.68
CA MET A 58 3.73 2.36 6.24
C MET A 58 4.52 3.57 5.74
N LEU A 59 4.15 4.09 4.57
CA LEU A 59 4.82 5.23 3.91
C LEU A 59 3.79 6.32 3.58
N VAL A 60 4.16 7.57 3.83
CA VAL A 60 3.46 8.75 3.27
C VAL A 60 4.30 9.24 2.10
N LEU A 61 3.75 9.11 0.89
CA LEU A 61 4.43 9.46 -0.35
C LEU A 61 3.94 10.81 -0.86
N ASN A 62 4.87 11.67 -1.25
CA ASN A 62 4.63 12.97 -1.85
C ASN A 62 5.23 13.04 -3.25
N ARG A 63 4.42 13.44 -4.22
CA ARG A 63 4.72 13.71 -5.62
C ARG A 63 3.51 14.45 -6.18
N GLU A 64 3.63 15.09 -7.34
CA GLU A 64 2.50 15.73 -8.02
C GLU A 64 1.31 14.77 -8.19
N ASP A 65 1.28 13.87 -9.14
CA ASP A 65 0.24 12.87 -9.37
C ASP A 65 0.31 11.64 -8.43
N ALA A 66 0.64 11.82 -7.14
CA ALA A 66 1.13 10.74 -6.27
C ALA A 66 0.25 9.47 -6.22
N VAL A 67 -1.07 9.62 -6.11
CA VAL A 67 -1.98 8.47 -6.02
C VAL A 67 -2.01 7.69 -7.33
N GLU A 68 -2.14 8.39 -8.46
CA GLU A 68 -2.21 7.77 -9.78
C GLU A 68 -0.89 7.08 -10.12
N GLU A 69 0.22 7.76 -9.89
CA GLU A 69 1.54 7.21 -10.17
C GLU A 69 1.87 6.02 -9.27
N TRP A 70 1.51 6.07 -7.98
CA TRP A 70 1.77 4.95 -7.09
C TRP A 70 0.99 3.70 -7.54
N ARG A 71 -0.26 3.89 -7.97
CA ARG A 71 -1.08 2.81 -8.53
C ARG A 71 -0.48 2.27 -9.82
N ARG A 72 0.04 3.13 -10.69
CA ARG A 72 0.74 2.73 -11.92
C ARG A 72 2.00 1.91 -11.61
N LEU A 73 2.81 2.36 -10.64
CA LEU A 73 4.05 1.72 -10.23
C LEU A 73 3.80 0.35 -9.56
N MET A 74 2.76 0.25 -8.73
CA MET A 74 2.32 -1.02 -8.16
C MET A 74 1.85 -2.00 -9.23
N GLY A 75 1.08 -1.51 -10.21
CA GLY A 75 0.42 -2.34 -11.22
C GLY A 75 -0.88 -3.01 -10.73
N PRO A 76 -1.51 -3.84 -11.59
CA PRO A 76 -2.75 -4.54 -11.27
C PRO A 76 -2.66 -5.36 -9.98
N ALA A 77 -3.76 -5.43 -9.21
CA ALA A 77 -3.80 -6.17 -7.95
C ALA A 77 -3.62 -7.69 -8.14
N ASP A 78 -4.13 -8.22 -9.25
CA ASP A 78 -3.93 -9.61 -9.64
C ASP A 78 -2.53 -9.78 -10.24
N PRO A 79 -1.67 -10.65 -9.66
CA PRO A 79 -0.31 -10.85 -10.13
C PRO A 79 -0.21 -11.43 -11.54
N ASP A 80 -1.15 -12.26 -11.98
CA ASP A 80 -1.16 -12.81 -13.34
C ASP A 80 -1.51 -11.75 -14.36
N VAL A 81 -2.45 -10.86 -14.02
CA VAL A 81 -2.74 -9.68 -14.85
C VAL A 81 -1.54 -8.75 -14.88
N ALA A 82 -0.94 -8.45 -13.72
CA ALA A 82 0.24 -7.60 -13.62
C ALA A 82 1.40 -8.12 -14.48
N ARG A 83 1.74 -9.41 -14.39
CA ARG A 83 2.79 -10.02 -15.23
C ARG A 83 2.52 -9.91 -16.73
N LYS A 84 1.25 -9.94 -17.15
CA LYS A 84 0.86 -9.86 -18.56
C LYS A 84 0.82 -8.43 -19.10
N THR A 85 0.29 -7.49 -18.32
CA THR A 85 -0.02 -6.14 -18.81
C THR A 85 0.96 -5.07 -18.34
N ALA A 86 1.68 -5.33 -17.24
CA ALA A 86 2.65 -4.42 -16.64
C ALA A 86 3.81 -5.21 -16.02
N PRO A 87 4.61 -5.95 -16.82
CA PRO A 87 5.64 -6.87 -16.33
C PRO A 87 6.71 -6.21 -15.45
N GLU A 88 6.95 -4.91 -15.65
CA GLU A 88 7.91 -4.12 -14.85
C GLU A 88 7.32 -3.58 -13.53
N SER A 89 6.01 -3.76 -13.31
CA SER A 89 5.34 -3.30 -12.09
C SER A 89 5.82 -4.07 -10.85
N LEU A 90 5.70 -3.42 -9.70
CA LEU A 90 6.14 -4.04 -8.45
C LEU A 90 5.33 -5.31 -8.11
N ARG A 91 4.02 -5.34 -8.41
CA ARG A 91 3.21 -6.54 -8.19
C ARG A 91 3.60 -7.66 -9.16
N ALA A 92 3.92 -7.37 -10.43
CA ALA A 92 4.42 -8.41 -11.34
C ALA A 92 5.69 -9.09 -10.80
N ARG A 93 6.55 -8.32 -10.12
CA ARG A 93 7.83 -8.78 -9.57
C ARG A 93 7.72 -9.48 -8.21
N PHE A 94 6.82 -9.03 -7.33
CA PHE A 94 6.82 -9.43 -5.92
C PHE A 94 5.52 -10.06 -5.41
N ALA A 95 4.39 -9.88 -6.10
CA ALA A 95 3.12 -10.43 -5.63
C ALA A 95 3.08 -11.96 -5.79
N ARG A 96 2.66 -12.65 -4.73
CA ARG A 96 2.51 -14.11 -4.68
C ARG A 96 1.09 -14.56 -5.00
N SER A 97 0.10 -13.79 -4.55
CA SER A 97 -1.32 -14.04 -4.77
C SER A 97 -2.11 -12.73 -4.72
N LEU A 98 -3.43 -12.80 -4.93
CA LEU A 98 -4.30 -11.62 -4.83
C LEU A 98 -4.32 -11.03 -3.41
N LEU A 99 -4.28 -11.90 -2.38
CA LEU A 99 -4.21 -11.49 -0.97
C LEU A 99 -2.79 -11.07 -0.57
N GLU A 100 -1.78 -11.80 -1.04
CA GLU A 100 -0.35 -11.53 -0.81
C GLU A 100 0.26 -10.77 -2.00
N ASN A 101 -0.31 -9.61 -2.33
CA ASN A 101 0.14 -8.82 -3.48
C ASN A 101 1.25 -7.81 -3.15
N ALA A 102 1.89 -7.97 -1.99
CA ALA A 102 3.04 -7.22 -1.47
C ALA A 102 2.83 -5.73 -1.19
N LEU A 103 1.88 -5.04 -1.85
CA LEU A 103 1.76 -3.58 -1.80
C LEU A 103 0.31 -3.12 -1.74
N HIS A 104 0.07 -2.11 -0.91
CA HIS A 104 -1.19 -1.38 -0.81
C HIS A 104 -1.00 0.10 -1.20
N GLY A 105 -2.07 0.74 -1.64
CA GLY A 105 -2.11 2.19 -1.84
C GLY A 105 -3.53 2.68 -1.92
N ALA A 106 -3.75 3.94 -1.52
CA ALA A 106 -5.04 4.59 -1.59
C ALA A 106 -5.60 4.56 -3.03
N SER A 107 -6.92 4.49 -3.15
CA SER A 107 -7.59 4.51 -4.46
C SER A 107 -7.80 5.93 -4.99
N ASN A 108 -7.85 6.94 -4.12
CA ASN A 108 -8.00 8.36 -4.44
C ASN A 108 -7.39 9.24 -3.33
N LEU A 109 -7.41 10.56 -3.52
CA LEU A 109 -6.86 11.53 -2.54
C LEU A 109 -7.61 11.53 -1.20
N HIS A 110 -8.93 11.33 -1.22
CA HIS A 110 -9.73 11.31 0.00
C HIS A 110 -9.35 10.13 0.90
N HIS A 111 -9.25 8.92 0.34
CA HIS A 111 -8.78 7.75 1.10
C HIS A 111 -7.33 7.88 1.53
N ALA A 112 -6.50 8.57 0.72
CA ALA A 112 -5.13 8.86 1.15
C ALA A 112 -5.14 9.69 2.44
N GLN A 113 -5.93 10.76 2.50
CA GLN A 113 -6.05 11.61 3.69
C GLN A 113 -6.59 10.86 4.90
N GLU A 114 -7.66 10.06 4.75
CA GLU A 114 -8.23 9.26 5.83
C GLU A 114 -7.21 8.25 6.39
N ASN A 115 -6.55 7.48 5.50
CA ASN A 115 -5.56 6.49 5.89
C ASN A 115 -4.33 7.11 6.54
N ILE A 116 -3.90 8.27 6.03
CA ILE A 116 -2.81 9.04 6.60
C ILE A 116 -3.18 9.49 8.02
N HIS A 117 -4.36 10.07 8.23
CA HIS A 117 -4.81 10.50 9.56
C HIS A 117 -4.95 9.31 10.52
N LEU A 118 -5.56 8.21 10.08
CA LEU A 118 -5.72 6.98 10.89
C LEU A 118 -4.38 6.44 11.38
N LEU A 119 -3.36 6.44 10.51
CA LEU A 119 -2.08 5.82 10.82
C LEU A 119 -1.08 6.81 11.43
N PHE A 120 -1.04 8.06 11.02
CA PHE A 120 -0.01 9.03 11.40
C PHE A 120 -0.53 10.19 12.26
N GLY A 121 -1.85 10.29 12.46
CA GLY A 121 -2.48 11.41 13.15
C GLY A 121 -2.47 12.69 12.31
N ASP A 122 -2.59 13.83 12.98
CA ASP A 122 -2.49 15.14 12.34
C ASP A 122 -1.06 15.40 11.87
N ILE A 123 -0.89 15.49 10.55
CA ILE A 123 0.41 15.81 9.96
C ILE A 123 0.46 17.31 9.68
N SER A 124 1.31 18.01 10.41
CA SER A 124 1.72 19.37 10.06
C SER A 124 2.89 19.29 9.09
N PHE A 125 2.66 19.65 7.83
CA PHE A 125 3.75 19.92 6.90
C PHE A 125 4.28 21.33 7.21
N SER A 126 5.41 21.41 7.93
CA SER A 126 6.14 22.66 8.14
C SER A 126 6.97 23.05 6.92
#